data_AF-A0A7U9NG35-F1
#
_entry.id   AF-A0A7U9NG35-F1
#
_cell.length_a   1.000
_cell.length_b   1.000
_cell.length_c   1.000
_cell.angle_alpha   90.00
_cell.angle_beta   90.00
_cell.angle_gamma   90.00
#
_symmetry.space_group_name_H-M   'P 1'
#
loop_
_entity.id
_entity.type
_entity.pdbx_description
1 polymer ?
#
loop_
_entity_poly.entity_id
_entity_poly.type
_entity_poly.pdbx_seq_one_letter_code
_entity_poly.pdbx_strand_id
1 'polypeptide(L)'
;MDEFLQRLIVKNWKIGKLTFTFLDALLAVCITGTGIMLRLAVVEYTVTDSQKLGAMIIDFILAFYCGEIVYEYTRHRNKAFLTYAILVIYPTMIANSALWGKNSVYSVFFFFVGLYYFVLHDKERKKWLGLLAAAVGAVRALAVFRLSSESMNLGWPNFYEIIGKEAFVELFNQVSVLCLLGILFTMLYVFVKRRIEITKDMALRLFLFLAILIPYLAPSMPAWAGLTADIGALVYCMRRPRKFYVPILHLIVSYSAYAYALNGETKLPMVLYAVILLALLVDTGVGIFREAAKG
;
A
#
# COMPACT_ATOMS: atom_id res chain seq x y z
N MET A 1 20.11 -37.32 16.22
CA MET A 1 18.99 -36.62 15.55
C MET A 1 18.31 -37.67 14.67
N ASP A 2 17.08 -38.05 15.00
CA ASP A 2 16.38 -39.16 14.34
C ASP A 2 16.29 -38.97 12.82
N GLU A 3 16.47 -40.06 12.06
CA GLU A 3 16.29 -40.06 10.60
C GLU A 3 14.94 -39.50 10.17
N PHE A 4 13.91 -39.66 11.01
CA PHE A 4 12.59 -39.09 10.80
C PHE A 4 12.62 -37.56 10.74
N LEU A 5 13.30 -36.90 11.69
CA LEU A 5 13.40 -35.44 11.73
C LEU A 5 14.24 -34.92 10.56
N GLN A 6 15.31 -35.61 10.17
CA GLN A 6 16.06 -35.25 8.97
C GLN A 6 15.21 -35.37 7.70
N ARG A 7 14.48 -36.49 7.53
CA ARG A 7 13.59 -36.67 6.37
C ARG A 7 12.46 -35.64 6.35
N LEU A 8 11.93 -35.25 7.51
CA LEU A 8 10.91 -34.21 7.64
C LEU A 8 11.47 -32.84 7.23
N ILE A 9 12.64 -32.46 7.73
CA ILE A 9 13.28 -31.16 7.47
C ILE A 9 13.65 -31.00 5.98
N VAL A 10 14.14 -32.06 5.33
CA VAL A 10 14.55 -32.02 3.91
C VAL A 10 13.37 -32.19 2.95
N LYS A 11 12.17 -32.56 3.45
CA LYS A 11 10.99 -32.74 2.60
C LYS A 11 10.56 -31.42 1.97
N ASN A 12 10.62 -31.38 0.65
CA ASN A 12 10.13 -30.27 -0.15
C ASN A 12 8.68 -30.53 -0.58
N TRP A 13 7.79 -29.63 -0.24
CA TRP A 13 6.41 -29.60 -0.73
C TRP A 13 6.29 -28.59 -1.88
N LYS A 14 5.48 -28.90 -2.89
CA LYS A 14 5.19 -27.98 -4.00
C LYS A 14 3.75 -27.50 -3.88
N ILE A 15 3.54 -26.18 -3.80
CA ILE A 15 2.23 -25.53 -3.90
C ILE A 15 2.31 -24.54 -5.06
N GLY A 16 1.63 -24.85 -6.17
CA GLY A 16 1.71 -24.05 -7.39
C GLY A 16 3.14 -23.93 -7.94
N LYS A 17 3.64 -22.70 -8.11
CA LYS A 17 5.01 -22.41 -8.56
C LYS A 17 6.05 -22.35 -7.43
N LEU A 18 5.63 -22.48 -6.18
CA LEU A 18 6.47 -22.31 -4.99
C LEU A 18 6.84 -23.66 -4.38
N THR A 19 8.11 -23.81 -4.00
CA THR A 19 8.63 -24.95 -3.24
C THR A 19 8.76 -24.54 -1.78
N PHE A 20 8.11 -25.24 -0.87
CA PHE A 20 8.18 -25.02 0.57
C PHE A 20 9.01 -26.11 1.24
N THR A 21 9.94 -25.70 2.09
CA THR A 21 10.56 -26.62 3.06
C THR A 21 9.67 -26.72 4.31
N PHE A 22 9.89 -27.76 5.11
CA PHE A 22 9.24 -27.85 6.43
C PHE A 22 9.52 -26.61 7.30
N LEU A 23 10.74 -26.07 7.25
CA LEU A 23 11.11 -24.87 7.99
C LEU A 23 10.33 -23.64 7.50
N ASP A 24 10.15 -23.48 6.19
CA ASP A 24 9.34 -22.39 5.63
C ASP A 24 7.89 -22.48 6.09
N ALA A 25 7.33 -23.70 6.15
CA ALA A 25 5.97 -23.93 6.64
C ALA A 25 5.83 -23.62 8.14
N LEU A 26 6.78 -24.07 8.95
CA LEU A 26 6.82 -23.77 10.37
C LEU A 26 6.91 -22.25 10.60
N LEU A 27 7.80 -21.58 9.88
CA LEU A 27 7.98 -20.14 9.96
C LEU A 27 6.72 -19.40 9.51
N ALA A 28 6.04 -19.86 8.47
CA ALA A 28 4.75 -19.32 8.03
C ALA A 28 3.70 -19.40 9.14
N VAL A 29 3.57 -20.57 9.79
CA VAL A 29 2.63 -20.78 10.91
C VAL A 29 2.95 -19.86 12.08
N CYS A 30 4.23 -19.77 12.48
CA CYS A 30 4.66 -18.89 13.56
C CYS A 30 4.34 -17.43 13.26
N ILE A 31 4.71 -16.93 12.07
CA ILE A 31 4.46 -15.52 11.70
C ILE A 31 2.97 -15.23 11.59
N THR A 32 2.18 -16.15 11.02
CA THR A 32 0.72 -16.02 10.97
C THR A 32 0.15 -15.94 12.38
N GLY A 33 0.58 -16.83 13.27
CA GLY A 33 0.20 -16.83 14.69
C GLY A 33 0.55 -15.51 15.37
N THR A 34 1.77 -15.00 15.19
CA THR A 34 2.18 -13.70 15.72
C THR A 34 1.32 -12.57 15.16
N GLY A 35 1.04 -12.55 13.85
CA GLY A 35 0.18 -11.55 13.22
C GLY A 35 -1.27 -11.57 13.72
N ILE A 36 -1.79 -12.75 14.06
CA ILE A 36 -3.10 -12.89 14.72
C ILE A 36 -3.04 -12.31 16.13
N MET A 37 -2.05 -12.71 16.93
CA MET A 37 -1.91 -12.23 18.32
C MET A 37 -1.75 -10.71 18.39
N LEU A 38 -0.98 -10.11 17.49
CA LEU A 38 -0.83 -8.65 17.41
C LEU A 38 -2.14 -7.93 17.10
N ARG A 39 -2.99 -8.51 16.24
CA ARG A 39 -4.32 -7.94 15.95
C ARG A 39 -5.26 -8.12 17.13
N LEU A 40 -5.28 -9.30 17.75
CA LEU A 40 -6.10 -9.57 18.94
C LEU A 40 -5.75 -8.64 20.11
N ALA A 41 -4.47 -8.28 20.27
CA ALA A 41 -4.03 -7.36 21.30
C ALA A 41 -4.62 -5.94 21.17
N VAL A 42 -5.04 -5.54 19.97
CA VAL A 42 -5.56 -4.18 19.71
C VAL A 42 -7.01 -4.16 19.24
N VAL A 43 -7.63 -5.32 18.97
CA VAL A 43 -8.97 -5.41 18.38
C VAL A 43 -10.05 -4.84 19.31
N GLU A 44 -9.86 -4.86 20.62
CA GLU A 44 -10.86 -4.38 21.58
C GLU A 44 -10.85 -2.87 21.78
N TYR A 45 -9.83 -2.15 21.26
CA TYR A 45 -9.75 -0.69 21.37
C TYR A 45 -10.84 0.06 20.60
N THR A 46 -11.46 -0.59 19.61
CA THR A 46 -12.61 -0.03 18.87
C THR A 46 -13.65 -1.12 18.62
N VAL A 47 -14.92 -0.73 18.45
CA VAL A 47 -16.05 -1.65 18.27
C VAL A 47 -15.72 -2.77 17.28
N THR A 48 -15.91 -4.04 17.68
CA THR A 48 -15.67 -5.20 16.83
C THR A 48 -16.95 -5.57 16.09
N ASP A 49 -16.99 -5.27 14.79
CA ASP A 49 -18.06 -5.62 13.86
C ASP A 49 -17.59 -6.64 12.82
N SER A 50 -18.53 -7.22 12.08
CA SER A 50 -18.24 -8.20 11.03
C SER A 50 -17.32 -7.64 9.93
N GLN A 51 -17.40 -6.33 9.66
CA GLN A 51 -16.50 -5.65 8.73
C GLN A 51 -15.06 -5.62 9.23
N LYS A 52 -14.82 -5.33 10.52
CA LYS A 52 -13.48 -5.38 11.11
C LYS A 52 -12.85 -6.76 11.02
N LEU A 53 -13.61 -7.79 11.37
CA LEU A 53 -13.13 -9.18 11.27
C LEU A 53 -12.84 -9.56 9.81
N GLY A 54 -13.70 -9.16 8.88
CA GLY A 54 -13.46 -9.32 7.45
C GLY A 54 -12.19 -8.60 6.98
N ALA A 55 -11.96 -7.36 7.41
CA ALA A 55 -10.76 -6.59 7.10
C ALA A 55 -9.48 -7.30 7.58
N MET A 56 -9.50 -7.87 8.79
CA MET A 56 -8.39 -8.65 9.33
C MET A 56 -8.10 -9.90 8.49
N ILE A 57 -9.11 -10.57 7.94
CA ILE A 57 -8.90 -11.73 7.06
C ILE A 57 -8.31 -11.27 5.72
N ILE A 58 -8.84 -10.19 5.15
CA ILE A 58 -8.36 -9.61 3.88
C ILE A 58 -6.89 -9.21 3.99
N ASP A 59 -6.42 -8.73 5.15
CA ASP A 59 -5.01 -8.44 5.38
C ASP A 59 -4.10 -9.64 5.07
N PHE A 60 -4.41 -10.83 5.59
CA PHE A 60 -3.60 -12.02 5.34
C PHE A 60 -3.63 -12.45 3.87
N ILE A 61 -4.80 -12.33 3.23
CA ILE A 61 -4.97 -12.62 1.80
C ILE A 61 -4.13 -11.63 0.98
N LEU A 62 -4.20 -10.34 1.29
CA LEU A 62 -3.43 -9.28 0.63
C LEU A 62 -1.92 -9.48 0.80
N ALA A 63 -1.46 -9.84 2.01
CA ALA A 63 -0.06 -10.15 2.28
C ALA A 63 0.44 -11.31 1.41
N PHE A 64 -0.39 -12.35 1.24
CA PHE A 64 -0.08 -13.48 0.36
C PHE A 64 0.05 -13.04 -1.10
N TYR A 65 -0.94 -12.31 -1.64
CA TYR A 65 -0.88 -11.78 -3.02
C TYR A 65 0.33 -10.88 -3.24
N CYS A 66 0.69 -10.03 -2.27
CA CYS A 66 1.89 -9.19 -2.36
C CYS A 66 3.17 -10.03 -2.44
N GLY A 67 3.25 -11.14 -1.69
CA GLY A 67 4.33 -12.11 -1.81
C GLY A 67 4.43 -12.70 -3.21
N GLU A 68 3.31 -13.08 -3.82
CA GLU A 68 3.29 -13.58 -5.21
C GLU A 68 3.71 -12.52 -6.23
N ILE A 69 3.26 -11.26 -6.08
CA ILE A 69 3.72 -10.13 -6.91
C ILE A 69 5.25 -10.01 -6.84
N VAL A 70 5.82 -10.03 -5.63
CA VAL A 70 7.27 -9.96 -5.43
C VAL A 70 7.99 -11.16 -6.04
N TYR A 71 7.43 -12.36 -5.95
CA TYR A 71 7.98 -13.55 -6.60
C TYR A 71 8.05 -13.38 -8.13
N GLU A 72 7.03 -12.80 -8.75
CA GLU A 72 6.99 -12.60 -10.19
C GLU A 72 7.98 -11.54 -10.69
N TYR A 73 8.23 -10.52 -9.87
CA TYR A 73 9.23 -9.48 -10.14
C TYR A 73 10.68 -9.95 -9.91
N THR A 74 10.91 -10.81 -8.92
CA THR A 74 12.26 -11.11 -8.44
C THR A 74 12.71 -12.54 -8.71
N ARG A 75 11.78 -13.48 -8.96
CA ARG A 75 12.00 -14.93 -9.00
C ARG A 75 12.69 -15.50 -7.76
N HIS A 76 12.69 -14.76 -6.66
CA HIS A 76 13.31 -15.17 -5.40
C HIS A 76 12.24 -15.53 -4.37
N ARG A 77 12.17 -16.81 -4.02
CA ARG A 77 11.22 -17.33 -3.00
C ARG A 77 11.39 -16.64 -1.64
N ASN A 78 12.63 -16.38 -1.22
CA ASN A 78 12.91 -15.78 0.08
C ASN A 78 12.37 -14.35 0.17
N LYS A 79 12.44 -13.57 -0.92
CA LYS A 79 11.88 -12.21 -0.96
C LYS A 79 10.35 -12.23 -0.92
N ALA A 80 9.73 -13.19 -1.62
CA ALA A 80 8.28 -13.38 -1.59
C ALA A 80 7.79 -13.72 -0.18
N PHE A 81 8.42 -14.72 0.45
CA PHE A 81 8.10 -15.11 1.82
C PHE A 81 8.39 -13.99 2.83
N LEU A 82 9.51 -13.28 2.68
CA LEU A 82 9.83 -12.13 3.52
C LEU A 82 8.80 -10.99 3.37
N THR A 83 8.26 -10.78 2.17
CA THR A 83 7.20 -9.78 1.94
C THR A 83 5.95 -10.15 2.71
N TYR A 84 5.51 -11.41 2.61
CA TYR A 84 4.40 -11.93 3.40
C TYR A 84 4.66 -11.75 4.90
N ALA A 85 5.83 -12.17 5.36
CA ALA A 85 6.23 -12.11 6.76
C ALA A 85 6.14 -10.71 7.34
N ILE A 86 6.74 -9.73 6.64
CA ILE A 86 6.75 -8.33 7.05
C ILE A 86 5.34 -7.75 7.06
N LEU A 87 4.53 -8.01 6.03
CA LEU A 87 3.16 -7.48 5.94
C LEU A 87 2.25 -8.00 7.05
N VAL A 88 2.35 -9.28 7.39
CA VAL A 88 1.54 -9.90 8.45
C VAL A 88 1.77 -9.23 9.81
N ILE A 89 3.01 -8.82 10.10
CA ILE A 89 3.38 -8.13 11.35
C ILE A 89 3.52 -6.61 11.18
N TYR A 90 3.10 -6.06 10.05
CA TYR A 90 3.31 -4.66 9.72
C TYR A 90 2.43 -3.76 10.58
N PRO A 91 2.99 -2.81 11.34
CA PRO A 91 2.24 -2.09 12.37
C PRO A 91 1.09 -1.26 11.79
N THR A 92 1.28 -0.63 10.63
CA THR A 92 0.21 0.18 10.00
C THR A 92 -0.88 -0.68 9.40
N MET A 93 -0.57 -1.89 8.93
CA MET A 93 -1.55 -2.84 8.42
C MET A 93 -2.41 -3.41 9.56
N ILE A 94 -1.78 -3.75 10.68
CA ILE A 94 -2.46 -4.13 11.92
C ILE A 94 -3.32 -2.98 12.43
N ALA A 95 -2.77 -1.76 12.50
CA ALA A 95 -3.52 -0.58 12.92
C ALA A 95 -4.72 -0.32 11.99
N ASN A 96 -4.55 -0.55 10.68
CA ASN A 96 -5.61 -0.32 9.71
C ASN A 96 -6.82 -1.26 9.88
N SER A 97 -6.58 -2.56 10.05
CA SER A 97 -7.67 -3.54 10.17
C SER A 97 -8.18 -3.66 11.62
N ALA A 98 -7.28 -3.77 12.60
CA ALA A 98 -7.62 -4.11 13.97
C ALA A 98 -7.82 -2.90 14.91
N LEU A 99 -7.31 -1.71 14.58
CA LEU A 99 -7.60 -0.48 15.34
C LEU A 99 -8.65 0.39 14.61
N TRP A 100 -8.24 1.06 13.53
CA TRP A 100 -9.03 2.05 12.79
C TRP A 100 -8.77 1.96 11.28
N GLY A 101 -9.76 2.26 10.43
CA GLY A 101 -9.56 2.22 8.98
C GLY A 101 -10.12 0.98 8.28
N LYS A 102 -10.97 0.21 8.98
CA LYS A 102 -11.66 -1.02 8.54
C LYS A 102 -12.06 -1.07 7.06
N ASN A 103 -12.48 0.05 6.47
CA ASN A 103 -12.95 0.11 5.09
C ASN A 103 -11.85 0.26 4.02
N SER A 104 -10.67 0.78 4.37
CA SER A 104 -9.62 1.10 3.39
C SER A 104 -9.03 -0.17 2.77
N VAL A 105 -8.82 -1.23 3.56
CA VAL A 105 -8.15 -2.47 3.13
C VAL A 105 -8.85 -3.13 1.96
N TYR A 106 -10.19 -3.04 1.89
CA TYR A 106 -10.96 -3.59 0.80
C TYR A 106 -10.65 -2.90 -0.54
N SER A 107 -10.49 -1.57 -0.54
CA SER A 107 -10.07 -0.84 -1.75
C SER A 107 -8.62 -1.16 -2.10
N VAL A 108 -7.74 -1.22 -1.09
CA VAL A 108 -6.33 -1.58 -1.26
C VAL A 108 -6.18 -2.98 -1.87
N PHE A 109 -6.96 -3.94 -1.40
CA PHE A 109 -6.99 -5.30 -1.96
C PHE A 109 -7.25 -5.29 -3.47
N PHE A 110 -8.27 -4.56 -3.92
CA PHE A 110 -8.58 -4.45 -5.35
C PHE A 110 -7.48 -3.73 -6.15
N PHE A 111 -6.81 -2.73 -5.58
CA PHE A 111 -5.65 -2.09 -6.22
C PHE A 111 -4.49 -3.07 -6.43
N PHE A 112 -4.17 -3.91 -5.43
CA PHE A 112 -3.13 -4.91 -5.55
C PHE A 112 -3.52 -6.08 -6.46
N VAL A 113 -4.78 -6.48 -6.49
CA VAL A 113 -5.30 -7.43 -7.49
C VAL A 113 -5.17 -6.84 -8.90
N GLY A 114 -5.44 -5.55 -9.07
CA GLY A 114 -5.23 -4.83 -10.32
C GLY A 114 -3.78 -4.88 -10.78
N LEU A 115 -2.85 -4.56 -9.88
CA LEU A 115 -1.41 -4.66 -10.14
C LEU A 115 -0.99 -6.11 -10.44
N TYR A 116 -1.47 -7.08 -9.66
CA TYR A 116 -1.19 -8.51 -9.83
C TYR A 116 -1.53 -8.97 -11.26
N TYR A 117 -2.76 -8.73 -11.72
CA TYR A 117 -3.18 -9.12 -13.08
C TYR A 117 -2.40 -8.38 -14.18
N PHE A 118 -2.04 -7.12 -13.96
CA PHE A 118 -1.24 -6.34 -14.89
C PHE A 118 0.19 -6.91 -15.03
N VAL A 119 0.78 -7.39 -13.93
CA VAL A 119 2.18 -7.87 -13.88
C VAL A 119 2.33 -9.31 -14.35
N LEU A 120 1.36 -10.17 -14.00
CA LEU A 120 1.45 -11.61 -14.22
C LEU A 120 1.09 -12.07 -15.62
N HIS A 121 0.35 -11.26 -16.37
CA HIS A 121 -0.25 -11.73 -17.59
C HIS A 121 -0.09 -10.74 -18.73
N ASP A 122 0.74 -11.15 -19.70
CA ASP A 122 0.98 -10.35 -20.89
C ASP A 122 -0.21 -10.32 -21.86
N LYS A 123 -1.14 -11.29 -21.71
CA LYS A 123 -2.37 -11.33 -22.49
C LYS A 123 -3.22 -10.10 -22.21
N GLU A 124 -3.49 -9.33 -23.27
CA GLU A 124 -4.44 -8.21 -23.37
C GLU A 124 -5.67 -8.38 -22.45
N ARG A 125 -6.40 -9.50 -22.58
CA ARG A 125 -7.62 -9.77 -21.79
C ARG A 125 -7.42 -9.66 -20.27
N LYS A 126 -6.25 -10.05 -19.75
CA LYS A 126 -5.98 -10.02 -18.31
C LYS A 126 -5.49 -8.66 -17.83
N LYS A 127 -4.88 -7.84 -18.71
CA LYS A 127 -4.61 -6.42 -18.44
C LYS A 127 -5.93 -5.66 -18.23
N TRP A 128 -6.96 -5.95 -19.03
CA TRP A 128 -8.33 -5.41 -18.83
C TRP A 128 -8.95 -5.81 -17.49
N LEU A 129 -8.77 -7.06 -17.05
CA LEU A 129 -9.21 -7.49 -15.72
C LEU A 129 -8.48 -6.74 -14.59
N GLY A 130 -7.18 -6.49 -14.77
CA GLY A 130 -6.39 -5.68 -13.83
C GLY A 130 -6.92 -4.23 -13.74
N LEU A 131 -7.21 -3.61 -14.89
CA LEU A 131 -7.81 -2.28 -14.94
C LEU A 131 -9.21 -2.25 -14.29
N LEU A 132 -10.04 -3.27 -14.54
CA LEU A 132 -11.36 -3.38 -13.92
C LEU A 132 -11.27 -3.54 -12.40
N ALA A 133 -10.34 -4.35 -11.90
CA ALA A 133 -10.09 -4.48 -10.46
C ALA A 133 -9.64 -3.14 -9.85
N ALA A 134 -8.70 -2.43 -10.49
CA ALA A 134 -8.28 -1.11 -10.04
C ALA A 134 -9.45 -0.10 -10.05
N ALA A 135 -10.32 -0.15 -11.05
CA ALA A 135 -11.52 0.70 -11.12
C ALA A 135 -12.50 0.38 -9.99
N VAL A 136 -12.73 -0.90 -9.66
CA VAL A 136 -13.55 -1.30 -8.50
C VAL A 136 -12.98 -0.74 -7.21
N GLY A 137 -11.66 -0.85 -7.01
CA GLY A 137 -10.97 -0.24 -5.87
C GLY A 137 -11.17 1.27 -5.79
N ALA A 138 -11.07 1.96 -6.93
CA ALA A 138 -11.25 3.41 -7.02
C ALA A 138 -12.70 3.84 -6.73
N VAL A 139 -13.70 3.15 -7.30
CA VAL A 139 -15.12 3.43 -7.03
C VAL A 139 -15.42 3.24 -5.55
N ARG A 140 -14.90 2.18 -4.92
CA ARG A 140 -15.08 1.95 -3.49
C ARG A 140 -14.41 3.04 -2.66
N ALA A 141 -13.18 3.43 -3.00
CA ALA A 141 -12.48 4.53 -2.33
C ALA A 141 -13.26 5.85 -2.42
N LEU A 142 -13.81 6.17 -3.61
CA LEU A 142 -14.66 7.35 -3.83
C LEU A 142 -15.99 7.28 -3.07
N ALA A 143 -16.61 6.11 -2.96
CA ALA A 143 -17.87 5.94 -2.22
C ALA A 143 -17.71 6.20 -0.71
N VAL A 144 -16.51 5.96 -0.17
CA VAL A 144 -16.18 6.21 1.24
C VAL A 144 -15.52 7.58 1.43
N PHE A 145 -15.09 8.23 0.34
CA PHE A 145 -14.47 9.56 0.39
C PHE A 145 -15.49 10.61 0.82
N ARG A 146 -15.17 11.34 1.88
CA ARG A 146 -16.01 12.41 2.44
C ARG A 146 -15.15 13.66 2.62
N LEU A 147 -15.66 14.78 2.13
CA LEU A 147 -15.06 16.09 2.37
C LEU A 147 -15.49 16.58 3.75
N SER A 148 -14.52 16.97 4.57
CA SER A 148 -14.75 17.59 5.87
C SER A 148 -14.94 19.10 5.70
N SER A 149 -15.89 19.68 6.43
CA SER A 149 -16.09 21.13 6.51
C SER A 149 -15.16 21.81 7.51
N GLU A 150 -14.49 21.05 8.39
CA GLU A 150 -13.73 21.60 9.51
C GLU A 150 -12.22 21.71 9.22
N SER A 151 -11.65 20.74 8.52
CA SER A 151 -10.22 20.70 8.21
C SER A 151 -9.95 20.00 6.89
N MET A 152 -8.94 20.50 6.17
CA MET A 152 -8.43 19.89 4.95
C MET A 152 -7.59 18.62 5.19
N ASN A 153 -7.34 18.25 6.43
CA ASN A 153 -6.77 16.97 6.79
C ASN A 153 -7.46 16.34 8.01
N LEU A 154 -7.51 15.01 8.01
CA LEU A 154 -8.10 14.22 9.09
C LEU A 154 -7.03 13.31 9.69
N GLY A 155 -5.84 13.90 9.93
CA GLY A 155 -4.68 13.26 10.53
C GLY A 155 -3.62 12.74 9.56
N TRP A 156 -3.84 12.79 8.24
CA TRP A 156 -2.78 12.50 7.26
C TRP A 156 -1.94 13.75 6.96
N PRO A 157 -0.60 13.70 6.99
CA PRO A 157 0.27 14.86 6.76
C PRO A 157 0.42 15.15 5.26
N ASN A 158 -0.64 15.65 4.64
CA ASN A 158 -0.71 15.99 3.21
C ASN A 158 -0.21 17.42 2.92
N PHE A 159 -0.30 17.82 1.65
CA PHE A 159 0.10 19.15 1.17
C PHE A 159 -0.50 20.32 1.96
N TYR A 160 -1.71 20.17 2.51
CA TYR A 160 -2.40 21.23 3.26
C TYR A 160 -1.76 21.56 4.61
N GLU A 161 -0.91 20.69 5.17
CA GLU A 161 -0.09 21.04 6.32
C GLU A 161 0.91 22.17 6.00
N ILE A 162 1.33 22.30 4.73
CA ILE A 162 2.32 23.30 4.30
C ILE A 162 1.64 24.64 4.00
N ILE A 163 0.50 24.60 3.31
CA ILE A 163 -0.18 25.82 2.82
C ILE A 163 -1.24 26.36 3.78
N GLY A 164 -1.59 25.60 4.83
CA GLY A 164 -2.66 25.90 5.76
C GLY A 164 -3.88 25.01 5.55
N LYS A 165 -4.44 24.49 6.65
CA LYS A 165 -5.48 23.46 6.64
C LYS A 165 -6.86 23.91 7.13
N GLU A 166 -6.96 25.11 7.70
CA GLU A 166 -8.18 25.63 8.36
C GLU A 166 -8.81 26.83 7.62
N ALA A 167 -8.07 27.49 6.74
CA ALA A 167 -8.58 28.63 5.99
C ALA A 167 -9.42 28.16 4.80
N PHE A 168 -10.58 28.77 4.56
CA PHE A 168 -11.44 28.55 3.37
C PHE A 168 -11.66 27.08 2.98
N VAL A 169 -11.91 26.22 3.97
CA VAL A 169 -11.93 24.75 3.82
C VAL A 169 -12.83 24.27 2.67
N GLU A 170 -14.05 24.78 2.57
CA GLU A 170 -14.99 24.35 1.52
C GLU A 170 -14.49 24.70 0.11
N LEU A 171 -14.01 25.93 -0.09
CA LEU A 171 -13.50 26.39 -1.38
C LEU A 171 -12.25 25.61 -1.77
N PHE A 172 -11.30 25.48 -0.84
CA PHE A 172 -10.08 24.75 -1.12
C PHE A 172 -10.34 23.26 -1.32
N ASN A 173 -11.28 22.63 -0.62
CA ASN A 173 -11.65 21.24 -0.87
C ASN A 173 -12.07 21.02 -2.33
N GLN A 174 -12.95 21.88 -2.86
CA GLN A 174 -13.41 21.78 -4.25
C GLN A 174 -12.27 22.00 -5.24
N VAL A 175 -11.50 23.08 -5.06
CA VAL A 175 -10.35 23.41 -5.92
C VAL A 175 -9.32 22.28 -5.90
N SER A 176 -9.04 21.72 -4.74
CA SER A 176 -8.07 20.64 -4.55
C SER A 176 -8.44 19.37 -5.29
N VAL A 177 -9.72 18.97 -5.25
CA VAL A 177 -10.22 17.82 -6.01
C VAL A 177 -10.07 18.08 -7.51
N LEU A 178 -10.42 19.28 -7.99
CA LEU A 178 -10.27 19.65 -9.40
C LEU A 178 -8.80 19.68 -9.84
N CYS A 179 -7.90 20.22 -9.01
CA CYS A 179 -6.47 20.22 -9.27
C CYS A 179 -5.90 18.80 -9.34
N LEU A 180 -6.28 17.92 -8.41
CA LEU A 180 -5.88 16.53 -8.42
C LEU A 180 -6.34 15.82 -9.71
N LEU A 181 -7.62 15.99 -10.08
CA LEU A 181 -8.15 15.44 -11.33
C LEU A 181 -7.41 16.00 -12.55
N GLY A 182 -7.14 17.30 -12.58
CA GLY A 182 -6.37 17.95 -13.64
C GLY A 182 -4.97 17.36 -13.80
N ILE A 183 -4.26 17.11 -12.69
CA ILE A 183 -2.94 16.48 -12.69
C ILE A 183 -3.03 15.04 -13.21
N LEU A 184 -4.00 14.25 -12.71
CA LEU A 184 -4.19 12.85 -13.14
C LEU A 184 -4.54 12.75 -14.63
N PHE A 185 -5.44 13.59 -15.13
CA PHE A 185 -5.80 13.64 -16.55
C PHE A 185 -4.64 14.13 -17.42
N THR A 186 -3.86 15.11 -16.95
CA THR A 186 -2.66 15.57 -17.67
C THR A 186 -1.64 14.46 -17.77
N MET A 187 -1.40 13.72 -16.68
CA MET A 187 -0.51 12.56 -16.69
C MET A 187 -1.00 11.50 -17.68
N LEU A 188 -2.29 11.15 -17.65
CA LEU A 188 -2.89 10.20 -18.58
C LEU A 188 -2.75 10.67 -20.04
N TYR A 189 -3.04 11.94 -20.31
CA TYR A 189 -2.90 12.55 -21.64
C TYR A 189 -1.47 12.44 -22.16
N VAL A 190 -0.46 12.72 -21.32
CA VAL A 190 0.95 12.60 -21.70
C VAL A 190 1.31 11.15 -22.03
N PHE A 191 0.85 10.18 -21.24
CA PHE A 191 1.10 8.75 -21.49
C PHE A 191 0.48 8.29 -22.82
N VAL A 192 -0.76 8.70 -23.10
CA VAL A 192 -1.46 8.37 -24.35
C VAL A 192 -0.81 9.05 -25.55
N LYS A 193 -0.52 10.36 -25.45
CA LYS A 193 0.07 11.15 -26.54
C LYS A 193 1.46 10.65 -26.92
N ARG A 194 2.29 10.32 -25.92
CA ARG A 194 3.65 9.81 -26.14
C ARG A 194 3.71 8.31 -26.42
N ARG A 195 2.57 7.61 -26.43
CA ARG A 195 2.49 6.15 -26.66
C ARG A 195 3.47 5.36 -25.76
N ILE A 196 3.59 5.77 -24.50
CA ILE A 196 4.58 5.19 -23.58
C ILE A 196 4.18 3.74 -23.28
N GLU A 197 5.06 2.79 -23.59
CA GLU A 197 4.83 1.38 -23.27
C GLU A 197 4.96 1.11 -21.76
N ILE A 198 3.87 0.67 -21.13
CA ILE A 198 3.85 0.36 -19.69
C ILE A 198 4.50 -0.99 -19.43
N THR A 199 5.81 -0.97 -19.19
CA THR A 199 6.56 -2.13 -18.70
C THR A 199 6.15 -2.50 -17.27
N LYS A 200 6.45 -3.73 -16.84
CA LYS A 200 6.13 -4.20 -15.48
C LYS A 200 6.80 -3.35 -14.40
N ASP A 201 8.06 -2.95 -14.60
CA ASP A 201 8.78 -2.11 -13.64
C ASP A 201 8.20 -0.69 -13.59
N MET A 202 7.78 -0.13 -14.73
CA MET A 202 7.11 1.16 -14.77
C MET A 202 5.73 1.09 -14.09
N ALA A 203 4.99 0.00 -14.27
CA ALA A 203 3.69 -0.20 -13.62
C ALA A 203 3.80 -0.17 -12.09
N LEU A 204 4.78 -0.85 -11.50
CA LEU A 204 4.99 -0.84 -10.04
C LEU A 204 5.39 0.54 -9.52
N ARG A 205 6.24 1.27 -10.25
CA ARG A 205 6.61 2.64 -9.89
C ARG A 205 5.42 3.60 -9.99
N LEU A 206 4.65 3.50 -11.07
CA LEU A 206 3.46 4.32 -11.30
C LEU A 206 2.42 4.05 -10.22
N PHE A 207 2.22 2.77 -9.87
CA PHE A 207 1.36 2.36 -8.76
C PHE A 207 1.78 3.03 -7.45
N LEU A 208 3.06 2.93 -7.08
CA LEU A 208 3.57 3.55 -5.86
C LEU A 208 3.48 5.09 -5.90
N PHE A 209 3.81 5.70 -7.03
CA PHE A 209 3.72 7.14 -7.22
C PHE A 209 2.28 7.63 -7.04
N LEU A 210 1.29 6.96 -7.65
CA LEU A 210 -0.13 7.28 -7.49
C LEU A 210 -0.61 7.05 -6.06
N ALA A 211 -0.15 5.97 -5.41
CA ALA A 211 -0.50 5.66 -4.03
C ALA A 211 0.01 6.72 -3.04
N ILE A 212 1.08 7.45 -3.36
CA ILE A 212 1.57 8.59 -2.57
C ILE A 212 0.89 9.89 -3.03
N LEU A 213 0.82 10.15 -4.34
CA LEU A 213 0.29 11.39 -4.93
C LEU A 213 -1.14 11.66 -4.50
N ILE A 214 -2.01 10.64 -4.56
CA ILE A 214 -3.44 10.80 -4.31
C ILE A 214 -3.68 11.21 -2.85
N PRO A 215 -3.22 10.48 -1.81
CA PRO A 215 -3.35 10.94 -0.43
C PRO A 215 -2.61 12.25 -0.11
N TYR A 216 -1.53 12.54 -0.83
CA TYR A 216 -0.76 13.78 -0.62
C TYR A 216 -1.46 15.04 -1.13
N LEU A 217 -2.21 14.94 -2.23
CA LEU A 217 -2.93 16.08 -2.82
C LEU A 217 -4.43 16.07 -2.53
N ALA A 218 -5.03 14.92 -2.23
CA ALA A 218 -6.45 14.86 -1.93
C ALA A 218 -6.73 15.52 -0.56
N PRO A 219 -7.79 16.35 -0.47
CA PRO A 219 -8.18 16.96 0.78
C PRO A 219 -8.90 15.96 1.69
N SER A 220 -9.07 16.33 2.96
CA SER A 220 -9.83 15.55 3.96
C SER A 220 -9.33 14.12 4.13
N MET A 221 -8.02 13.88 3.97
CA MET A 221 -7.45 12.53 4.04
C MET A 221 -7.32 12.05 5.50
N PRO A 222 -7.86 10.85 5.83
CA PRO A 222 -7.76 10.27 7.16
C PRO A 222 -6.37 9.70 7.44
N ALA A 223 -6.01 9.54 8.71
CA ALA A 223 -4.72 9.00 9.14
C ALA A 223 -4.31 7.65 8.49
N TRP A 224 -5.27 6.84 8.04
CA TRP A 224 -5.02 5.56 7.36
C TRP A 224 -4.94 5.65 5.82
N ALA A 225 -4.88 6.85 5.24
CA ALA A 225 -4.80 7.04 3.79
C ALA A 225 -3.51 6.44 3.17
N GLY A 226 -2.46 6.29 3.98
CA GLY A 226 -1.17 5.76 3.55
C GLY A 226 -1.08 4.25 3.27
N LEU A 227 -2.11 3.45 3.60
CA LEU A 227 -1.99 1.98 3.56
C LEU A 227 -1.56 1.42 2.19
N THR A 228 -2.09 1.98 1.11
CA THR A 228 -1.74 1.50 -0.25
C THR A 228 -0.27 1.77 -0.55
N ALA A 229 0.23 2.94 -0.15
CA ALA A 229 1.62 3.33 -0.35
C ALA A 229 2.57 2.59 0.59
N ASP A 230 2.18 2.30 1.82
CA ASP A 230 2.95 1.46 2.76
C ASP A 230 3.26 0.08 2.16
N ILE A 231 2.21 -0.63 1.71
CA ILE A 231 2.35 -1.97 1.12
C ILE A 231 3.08 -1.85 -0.23
N GLY A 232 2.77 -0.83 -1.03
CA GLY A 232 3.36 -0.62 -2.35
C GLY A 232 4.86 -0.33 -2.26
N ALA A 233 5.28 0.44 -1.26
CA ALA A 233 6.67 0.78 -1.00
C ALA A 233 7.48 -0.45 -0.60
N LEU A 234 6.90 -1.34 0.20
CA LEU A 234 7.54 -2.62 0.56
C LEU A 234 7.74 -3.50 -0.68
N VAL A 235 6.68 -3.69 -1.49
CA VAL A 235 6.76 -4.45 -2.74
C VAL A 235 7.80 -3.86 -3.69
N TYR A 236 7.83 -2.53 -3.82
CA TYR A 236 8.83 -1.81 -4.62
C TYR A 236 10.26 -2.02 -4.11
N CYS A 237 10.48 -1.96 -2.80
CA CYS A 237 11.78 -2.22 -2.18
C CYS A 237 12.26 -3.66 -2.43
N MET A 238 11.37 -4.66 -2.40
CA MET A 238 11.76 -6.05 -2.64
C MET A 238 12.29 -6.27 -4.07
N ARG A 239 11.70 -5.57 -5.05
CA ARG A 239 12.22 -5.49 -6.43
C ARG A 239 13.50 -4.65 -6.50
N ARG A 240 13.61 -3.56 -5.74
CA ARG A 240 14.77 -2.65 -5.74
C ARG A 240 15.31 -2.38 -4.33
N PRO A 241 16.18 -3.26 -3.80
CA PRO A 241 16.67 -3.15 -2.42
C PRO A 241 17.41 -1.84 -2.11
N ARG A 242 18.02 -1.20 -3.12
CA ARG A 242 18.65 0.14 -2.97
C ARG A 242 17.67 1.23 -2.54
N LYS A 243 16.36 1.02 -2.72
CA LYS A 243 15.28 1.94 -2.35
C LYS A 243 14.65 1.56 -1.00
N PHE A 244 15.39 0.89 -0.12
CA PHE A 244 14.94 0.50 1.22
C PHE A 244 14.47 1.68 2.08
N TYR A 245 15.02 2.88 1.87
CA TYR A 245 14.55 4.08 2.57
C TYR A 245 13.10 4.44 2.25
N VAL A 246 12.54 4.02 1.10
CA VAL A 246 11.17 4.37 0.68
C VAL A 246 10.12 3.79 1.63
N PRO A 247 10.05 2.46 1.88
CA PRO A 247 9.11 1.91 2.85
C PRO A 247 9.38 2.39 4.27
N ILE A 248 10.64 2.61 4.66
CA ILE A 248 10.95 3.08 6.02
C ILE A 248 10.46 4.51 6.26
N LEU A 249 10.76 5.44 5.36
CA LEU A 249 10.29 6.82 5.46
C LEU A 249 8.76 6.89 5.40
N HIS A 250 8.14 6.13 4.49
CA HIS A 250 6.68 6.10 4.39
C HIS A 250 6.04 5.50 5.64
N LEU A 251 6.62 4.43 6.21
CA LEU A 251 6.14 3.83 7.46
C LEU A 251 6.23 4.80 8.64
N ILE A 252 7.30 5.58 8.74
CA ILE A 252 7.44 6.63 9.76
C ILE A 252 6.30 7.65 9.63
N VAL A 253 5.99 8.09 8.41
CA VAL A 253 4.88 8.99 8.14
C VAL A 253 3.54 8.36 8.55
N SER A 254 3.25 7.15 8.09
CA SER A 254 2.02 6.45 8.44
C SER A 254 1.88 6.23 9.95
N TYR A 255 2.95 5.82 10.62
CA TYR A 255 2.94 5.67 12.08
C TYR A 255 2.66 7.00 12.80
N SER A 256 3.23 8.11 12.32
CA SER A 256 2.96 9.43 12.87
C SER A 256 1.50 9.86 12.69
N ALA A 257 0.89 9.52 11.55
CA ALA A 257 -0.52 9.79 11.28
C ALA A 257 -1.44 9.01 12.23
N TYR A 258 -1.16 7.72 12.45
CA TYR A 258 -1.88 6.93 13.46
C TYR A 258 -1.67 7.48 14.87
N ALA A 259 -0.45 7.86 15.24
CA ALA A 259 -0.16 8.44 16.54
C ALA A 259 -0.94 9.75 16.77
N TYR A 260 -1.02 10.61 15.75
CA TYR A 260 -1.83 11.83 15.79
C TYR A 260 -3.31 11.52 16.00
N ALA A 261 -3.86 10.56 15.24
CA ALA A 261 -5.27 10.18 15.36
C ALA A 261 -5.62 9.57 16.72
N LEU A 262 -4.68 8.89 17.37
CA LEU A 262 -4.88 8.26 18.67
C LEU A 262 -4.69 9.22 19.84
N ASN A 263 -3.64 10.05 19.78
CA ASN A 263 -3.20 10.85 20.93
C ASN A 263 -3.55 12.35 20.79
N GLY A 264 -4.01 12.80 19.62
CA GLY A 264 -4.20 14.22 19.30
C GLY A 264 -2.91 15.00 19.05
N GLU A 265 -1.75 14.44 19.40
CA GLU A 265 -0.44 15.07 19.27
C GLU A 265 0.57 14.16 18.60
N THR A 266 1.58 14.78 17.97
CA THR A 266 2.73 14.08 17.40
C THR A 266 4.02 14.63 18.00
N LYS A 267 5.04 13.75 18.10
CA LYS A 267 6.36 14.16 18.63
C LYS A 267 7.08 15.18 17.76
N LEU A 268 6.76 15.23 16.47
CA LEU A 268 7.36 16.14 15.49
C LEU A 268 6.24 16.83 14.70
N PRO A 269 6.45 18.07 14.23
CA PRO A 269 5.45 18.80 13.46
C PRO A 269 4.99 18.05 12.21
N MET A 270 3.68 18.05 11.94
CA MET A 270 3.09 17.34 10.79
C MET A 270 3.62 17.82 9.43
N VAL A 271 4.04 19.09 9.35
CA VAL A 271 4.69 19.69 8.18
C VAL A 271 5.95 18.91 7.76
N LEU A 272 6.73 18.40 8.73
CA LEU A 272 7.92 17.62 8.44
C LEU A 272 7.58 16.33 7.68
N TYR A 273 6.53 15.63 8.09
CA TYR A 273 6.07 14.41 7.43
C TYR A 273 5.50 14.70 6.03
N ALA A 274 4.83 15.84 5.84
CA ALA A 274 4.40 16.28 4.51
C ALA A 274 5.59 16.52 3.57
N VAL A 275 6.67 17.14 4.05
CA VAL A 275 7.91 17.33 3.27
C VAL A 275 8.58 15.98 2.95
N ILE A 276 8.56 15.01 3.86
CA ILE A 276 9.05 13.65 3.59
C ILE A 276 8.24 12.99 2.46
N LEU A 277 6.90 13.08 2.50
CA LEU A 277 6.05 12.56 1.42
C LEU A 277 6.35 13.25 0.09
N LEU A 278 6.57 14.57 0.08
CA LEU A 278 6.97 15.29 -1.12
C LEU A 278 8.31 14.78 -1.68
N ALA A 279 9.29 14.54 -0.83
CA ALA A 279 10.59 13.99 -1.25
C ALA A 279 10.45 12.58 -1.86
N LEU A 280 9.62 11.72 -1.26
CA LEU A 280 9.31 10.39 -1.79
C LEU A 280 8.58 10.47 -3.13
N LEU A 281 7.64 11.41 -3.27
CA LEU A 281 6.89 11.66 -4.49
C LEU A 281 7.82 12.12 -5.63
N VAL A 282 8.76 13.03 -5.34
CA VAL A 282 9.76 13.49 -6.32
C VAL A 282 10.68 12.33 -6.73
N ASP A 283 11.19 11.54 -5.78
CA ASP A 283 12.09 10.41 -6.10
C ASP A 283 11.40 9.35 -6.98
N THR A 284 10.16 9.00 -6.65
CA THR A 284 9.37 8.04 -7.43
C THR A 284 9.00 8.60 -8.81
N GLY A 285 8.61 9.89 -8.88
CA GLY A 285 8.26 10.59 -10.12
C GLY A 285 9.44 10.75 -11.10
N VAL A 286 10.62 11.16 -10.62
CA VAL A 286 11.86 11.21 -11.44
C VAL A 286 12.18 9.82 -11.98
N GLY A 287 11.92 8.79 -11.19
CA GLY A 287 12.06 7.39 -11.58
C GLY A 287 11.19 7.00 -12.79
N ILE A 288 9.94 7.46 -12.83
CA ILE A 288 9.00 7.24 -13.93
C ILE A 288 9.47 8.01 -15.17
N PHE A 289 9.81 9.29 -15.03
CA PHE A 289 10.26 10.12 -16.14
C PHE A 289 11.49 9.52 -16.85
N ARG A 290 12.46 9.01 -16.08
CA ARG A 290 13.67 8.35 -16.63
C ARG A 290 13.38 7.04 -17.36
N GLU A 291 12.33 6.32 -17.01
CA GLU A 291 11.92 5.11 -17.73
C GLU A 291 11.11 5.46 -18.98
N ALA A 292 10.20 6.42 -18.86
CA ALA A 292 9.42 6.96 -19.97
C ALA A 292 10.29 7.61 -21.06
N ALA A 293 11.47 8.12 -20.73
CA ALA A 293 12.41 8.71 -21.69
C ALA A 293 13.31 7.67 -22.39
N LYS A 294 13.30 6.40 -21.94
CA LYS A 294 14.13 5.32 -22.50
C LYS A 294 13.39 4.43 -23.50
N GLY A 295 12.05 4.46 -23.49
CA GLY A 295 11.19 3.82 -24.50
C GLY A 295 10.78 4.84 -25.54
#